data_AF-A0A6L9IIX4-F1
#
_entry.id   AF-A0A6L9IIX4-F1
#
_cell.length_a   1.000
_cell.length_b   1.000
_cell.length_c   1.000
_cell.angle_alpha   90.00
_cell.angle_beta   90.00
_cell.angle_gamma   90.00
#
_symmetry.space_group_name_H-M   'P 1'
#
loop_
_entity.id
_entity.type
_entity.pdbx_description
1 polymer ?
#
loop_
_entity_poly.entity_id
_entity_poly.type
_entity_poly.pdbx_seq_one_letter_code
_entity_poly.pdbx_strand_id
1 'polypeptide(L)' 'MDKAFQAFFRHVKANEKPGYPRFKSCSNCGASFAHLTLADRWVTCDCGLSLDRDHNAAINILKRTGWDTSAVPAPID' A
#
# COMPACT_ATOMS: atom_id res chain seq x y z
N MET A 1 8.68 5.15 10.72
CA MET A 1 7.27 4.73 10.58
C MET A 1 6.45 5.82 9.90
N ASP A 2 5.71 5.46 8.85
CA ASP A 2 4.78 6.33 8.11
C ASP A 2 3.76 7.00 9.07
N LYS A 3 3.49 8.30 8.87
CA LYS A 3 2.49 9.05 9.67
C LYS A 3 1.11 8.40 9.62
N ALA A 4 0.75 7.73 8.52
CA ALA A 4 -0.52 7.04 8.40
C ALA A 4 -0.63 5.86 9.38
N PHE A 5 0.45 5.08 9.54
CA PHE A 5 0.49 4.00 10.53
C PHE A 5 0.59 4.52 11.97
N GLN A 6 1.26 5.66 12.20
CA GLN A 6 1.32 6.27 13.54
C GLN A 6 -0.08 6.58 14.08
N ALA A 7 -0.96 7.16 13.27
CA ALA A 7 -2.34 7.42 13.66
C ALA A 7 -3.11 6.12 13.94
N PHE A 8 -3.02 5.14 13.03
CA PHE A 8 -3.66 3.83 13.20
C PHE A 8 -3.29 3.20 14.55
N PHE A 9 -1.99 3.06 14.83
CA PHE A 9 -1.51 2.41 16.06
C PHE A 9 -1.82 3.22 17.32
N ARG A 10 -1.89 4.55 17.22
CA ARG A 10 -2.32 5.40 18.34
C ARG A 10 -3.76 5.07 18.75
N HIS A 11 -4.68 4.97 17.80
CA HIS A 11 -6.08 4.63 18.07
C HIS A 11 -6.23 3.19 18.60
N VAL A 12 -5.48 2.23 18.04
CA VAL A 12 -5.44 0.85 18.56
C VAL A 12 -5.02 0.82 20.03
N LYS A 13 -3.94 1.52 20.40
CA LYS A 13 -3.47 1.59 21.79
C LYS A 13 -4.45 2.27 22.74
N ALA A 14 -5.24 3.21 22.23
CA ALA A 14 -6.30 3.90 22.97
C ALA A 14 -7.62 3.10 23.05
N ASN A 15 -7.68 1.89 22.44
CA ASN A 15 -8.90 1.11 22.28
C ASN A 15 -10.03 1.87 21.56
N GLU A 16 -9.66 2.75 20.64
CA GLU A 16 -10.57 3.51 19.78
C GLU A 16 -10.67 2.86 18.40
N LYS A 17 -11.75 3.13 17.65
CA LYS A 17 -11.91 2.64 16.29
C LYS A 17 -10.84 3.24 15.36
N PRO A 18 -9.89 2.45 14.82
CA PRO A 18 -8.83 3.00 13.99
C PRO A 18 -9.30 3.18 12.54
N GLY A 19 -8.80 4.23 11.88
CA GLY A 19 -8.86 4.36 10.42
C GLY A 19 -7.68 3.66 9.77
N TYR A 20 -7.91 2.92 8.68
CA TYR A 20 -6.83 2.27 7.94
C TYR A 20 -6.10 3.26 7.01
N PRO A 21 -4.75 3.19 6.91
CA PRO A 21 -3.99 3.96 5.94
C PRO A 21 -4.50 3.77 4.52
N ARG A 22 -4.67 4.88 3.78
CA ARG A 22 -5.05 4.85 2.38
C ARG A 22 -3.83 5.11 1.52
N PHE A 23 -3.31 4.06 0.88
CA PHE A 23 -2.22 4.17 -0.07
C PHE A 23 -2.78 4.42 -1.47
N LYS A 24 -2.66 5.67 -1.94
CA LYS A 24 -3.11 6.09 -3.27
C LYS A 24 -1.95 6.36 -4.22
N SER A 25 -0.86 5.61 -4.11
CA SER A 25 0.30 5.73 -5.02
C SER A 25 0.46 4.50 -5.88
N CYS A 26 0.94 4.69 -7.11
CA CYS A 26 1.38 3.63 -8.00
C CYS A 26 2.54 2.88 -7.37
N SER A 27 2.41 1.57 -7.17
CA SER A 27 3.47 0.74 -6.59
C SER A 27 4.68 0.61 -7.50
N ASN A 28 4.55 0.90 -8.80
CA ASN A 28 5.65 0.87 -9.77
C ASN A 28 6.41 2.19 -9.83
N CYS A 29 5.74 3.28 -10.24
CA CYS A 29 6.39 4.57 -10.50
C CYS A 29 6.23 5.63 -9.40
N GLY A 30 5.40 5.37 -8.37
CA GLY A 30 5.17 6.30 -7.27
C GLY A 30 4.15 7.42 -7.53
N ALA A 31 3.59 7.54 -8.75
CA ALA A 31 2.57 8.55 -9.08
C ALA A 31 1.35 8.47 -8.13
N SER A 32 0.82 9.61 -7.71
CA SER A 32 -0.35 9.69 -6.83
C SER A 32 -1.67 9.70 -7.61
N PHE A 33 -2.64 8.93 -7.15
CA PHE A 33 -3.99 8.89 -7.70
C PHE A 33 -4.91 9.80 -6.88
N ALA A 34 -5.33 10.92 -7.49
CA ALA A 34 -6.13 11.94 -6.81
C ALA A 34 -7.51 11.40 -6.37
N HIS A 35 -8.20 10.67 -7.27
CA HIS A 35 -9.61 10.32 -7.10
C HIS A 35 -9.87 8.86 -6.75
N LEU A 36 -8.85 8.09 -6.36
CA LEU A 36 -9.02 6.68 -6.01
C LEU A 36 -9.79 6.52 -4.69
N THR A 37 -10.86 5.74 -4.70
CA THR A 37 -11.75 5.45 -3.57
C THR A 37 -11.67 3.99 -3.14
N LEU A 38 -12.39 3.64 -2.06
CA LEU A 38 -12.54 2.26 -1.62
C LEU A 38 -13.45 1.41 -2.53
N ALA A 39 -14.30 2.05 -3.34
CA ALA A 39 -15.11 1.36 -4.34
C ALA A 39 -14.29 1.02 -5.59
N ASP A 40 -13.23 1.79 -5.88
CA ASP A 40 -12.31 1.50 -6.97
C ASP A 40 -11.45 0.29 -6.63
N ARG A 41 -11.85 -0.87 -7.15
CA ARG A 41 -11.15 -2.15 -6.92
C ARG A 41 -9.92 -2.34 -7.81
N TRP A 42 -9.79 -1.56 -8.89
CA TRP A 42 -8.72 -1.68 -9.86
C TRP A 42 -7.94 -0.37 -10.00
N VAL A 43 -6.62 -0.46 -10.14
CA VAL A 43 -5.72 0.66 -10.38
C VAL A 43 -5.11 0.50 -11.75
N THR A 44 -5.23 1.56 -12.57
CA THR A 44 -4.49 1.71 -13.83
C THR A 44 -3.65 2.99 -13.74
N CYS A 45 -2.38 2.91 -14.11
CA CYS A 45 -1.45 4.03 -14.11
C CYS A 45 -0.83 4.24 -15.48
N ASP A 46 -0.52 5.49 -15.83
CA ASP A 46 0.11 5.87 -17.09
C ASP A 46 1.49 5.22 -17.30
N CYS A 47 2.14 4.75 -16.24
CA CYS A 47 3.38 3.98 -16.34
C CYS A 47 3.17 2.52 -16.80
N GLY A 48 1.94 2.11 -17.11
CA GLY A 48 1.59 0.75 -17.53
C GLY A 48 1.21 -0.22 -16.40
N LEU A 49 1.19 0.22 -15.14
CA LEU A 49 0.76 -0.62 -14.02
C LEU A 49 -0.76 -0.84 -14.05
N SER A 50 -1.22 -2.09 -13.96
CA SER A 50 -2.65 -2.46 -13.95
C SER A 50 -2.89 -3.66 -13.03
N LEU A 51 -3.50 -3.46 -11.86
CA LEU A 51 -3.82 -4.54 -10.91
C LEU A 51 -4.90 -4.12 -9.87
N ASP A 52 -5.35 -5.07 -9.05
CA ASP A 52 -6.22 -4.79 -7.91
C ASP A 52 -5.58 -3.77 -6.94
N ARG A 53 -6.40 -2.85 -6.44
CA ARG A 53 -5.97 -1.76 -5.56
C ARG A 53 -5.33 -2.26 -4.27
N ASP A 54 -5.88 -3.30 -3.64
CA ASP A 54 -5.38 -3.81 -2.37
C ASP A 54 -4.04 -4.53 -2.56
N HIS A 55 -3.84 -5.20 -3.70
CA HIS A 55 -2.54 -5.74 -4.08
C HIS A 55 -1.53 -4.59 -4.36
N ASN A 56 -1.93 -3.51 -5.03
CA ASN A 56 -1.09 -2.31 -5.18
C ASN A 56 -0.73 -1.69 -3.82
N ALA A 57 -1.68 -1.63 -2.88
CA ALA A 57 -1.43 -1.14 -1.52
C ALA A 57 -0.47 -2.06 -0.75
N ALA A 58 -0.60 -3.38 -0.86
CA ALA A 58 0.30 -4.34 -0.24
C ALA A 58 1.75 -4.16 -0.71
N ILE A 59 1.98 -3.99 -2.00
CA ILE A 59 3.32 -3.73 -2.55
C ILE A 59 3.88 -2.40 -2.01
N ASN A 60 3.05 -1.36 -1.94
CA ASN A 60 3.46 -0.07 -1.34
C ASN A 60 3.86 -0.20 0.13
N ILE A 61 3.16 -1.03 0.91
CA ILE A 61 3.50 -1.32 2.30
C ILE A 61 4.83 -2.08 2.36
N LEU A 62 4.98 -3.13 1.55
CA LEU A 62 6.18 -3.95 1.49
C LEU A 62 7.43 -3.11 1.17
N LYS A 63 7.34 -2.21 0.20
CA LYS A 63 8.45 -1.30 -0.15
C LYS A 63 8.81 -0.34 0.99
N ARG A 64 7.85 0.04 1.85
CA ARG A 64 8.07 0.96 2.98
C ARG A 64 8.61 0.29 4.24
N THR A 65 8.45 -1.02 4.38
CA THR A 65 8.98 -1.74 5.55
C THR A 65 10.49 -1.96 5.46
N GLY A 66 11.10 -1.65 4.30
CA GLY A 66 12.51 -1.94 4.06
C GLY A 66 12.78 -3.43 3.92
N TRP A 67 11.75 -4.24 3.65
CA TRP A 67 11.91 -5.66 3.41
C TRP A 67 12.54 -5.87 2.04
N ASP A 68 13.73 -6.45 2.03
CA ASP A 68 14.46 -6.78 0.80
C ASP A 68 13.93 -8.10 0.24
N THR A 69 13.18 -8.01 -0.86
CA THR A 69 12.69 -9.19 -1.58
C THR A 69 13.81 -9.96 -2.27
N SER A 70 15.01 -9.38 -2.40
CA SER A 70 16.19 -10.07 -2.98
C SER A 70 16.70 -11.19 -2.07
N ALA A 71 16.30 -11.19 -0.79
CA ALA A 71 16.60 -12.26 0.16
C ALA A 71 15.60 -13.42 0.11
N VAL A 72 14.49 -13.28 -0.63
CA VAL A 72 13.52 -14.37 -0.83
C VAL A 72 13.96 -15.15 -2.05
N PRO A 73 14.40 -16.42 -1.91
CA PRO A 73 14.71 -17.24 -3.08
C PRO A 73 13.48 -17.32 -3.98
N ALA A 74 13.70 -17.25 -5.30
CA ALA A 74 12.63 -17.37 -6.28
C ALA A 74 11.78 -18.62 -5.98
N PRO A 75 10.46 -18.58 -6.21
CA PRO A 75 9.60 -19.75 -6.03
C PRO A 75 10.21 -20.95 -6.71
N ILE A 76 10.31 -22.06 -5.99
CA ILE A 76 10.69 -23.35 -6.58
C ILE A 76 9.44 -23.81 -7.33
N ASP A 77 9.53 -23.87 -8.66
CA ASP A 77 8.47 -24.39 -9.54
C ASP A 77 8.15 -25.87 -9.24
#